data_AF-A0A925ZI43-F1
#
_entry.id   AF-A0A925ZI43-F1
#
_cell.length_a   1.000
_cell.length_b   1.000
_cell.length_c   1.000
_cell.angle_alpha   90.00
_cell.angle_beta   90.00
_cell.angle_gamma   90.00
#
_symmetry.space_group_name_H-M   'P 1'
#
loop_
_entity.id
_entity.type
_entity.pdbx_description
1 polymer ?
#
loop_
_entity_poly.entity_id
_entity_poly.type
_entity_poly.pdbx_seq_one_letter_code
_entity_poly.pdbx_strand_id
1 'polypeptide(L)'
;MKPTDPLDPPNLKARYWGAVGFSAIFSVLIGLLELKLSTDMGDYGYWLFLGLPFLQGLSCSFWLEAKGPVSFLKHVTADLTAITTVVSALFFFAAEGACYLTMAYPLIIGASFIGSGLAHWVMGLVHRRRNVVSASLFAIVPFLLLADSLTGGKPSVRTHSTEMVINATPKQIWPYLSELDTVRHGHLIFRAGVAHPLKIHTLEA
;
A
#
# COMPACT_ATOMS: atom_id res chain seq x y z
N MET A 1 -32.42 -12.86 1.90
CA MET A 1 -31.17 -13.44 2.46
C MET A 1 -31.36 -13.47 3.97
N LYS A 2 -31.41 -14.65 4.59
CA LYS A 2 -31.58 -14.80 6.04
C LYS A 2 -30.34 -14.21 6.74
N PRO A 3 -30.46 -13.47 7.86
CA PRO A 3 -29.30 -13.05 8.64
C PRO A 3 -28.56 -14.30 9.11
N THR A 4 -27.26 -14.37 8.83
CA THR A 4 -26.40 -15.51 9.20
C THR A 4 -25.91 -15.42 10.64
N ASP A 5 -26.01 -14.24 11.26
CA ASP A 5 -25.60 -13.95 12.63
C ASP A 5 -26.69 -13.11 13.33
N PRO A 6 -27.09 -13.40 14.60
CA PRO A 6 -28.05 -12.59 15.34
C PRO A 6 -27.65 -11.12 15.51
N LEU A 7 -26.38 -10.76 15.29
CA LEU A 7 -25.90 -9.38 15.29
C LEU A 7 -26.09 -8.66 13.94
N ASP A 8 -26.45 -9.36 12.86
CA ASP A 8 -26.49 -8.78 11.52
C ASP A 8 -27.74 -7.88 11.32
N PRO A 9 -27.57 -6.59 11.02
CA PRO A 9 -28.66 -5.64 10.82
C PRO A 9 -29.39 -5.89 9.48
N PRO A 10 -30.70 -5.55 9.37
CA PRO A 10 -31.50 -5.80 8.17
C PRO A 10 -30.98 -5.09 6.90
N ASN A 11 -30.19 -4.03 7.05
CA ASN A 11 -29.57 -3.27 5.97
C ASN A 11 -28.08 -3.58 5.77
N LEU A 12 -27.59 -4.74 6.25
CA LEU A 12 -26.17 -5.10 6.23
C LEU A 12 -25.53 -5.02 4.84
N LYS A 13 -26.20 -5.48 3.77
CA LYS A 13 -25.64 -5.42 2.41
C LYS A 13 -25.33 -3.99 1.95
N ALA A 14 -26.27 -3.07 2.19
CA ALA A 14 -26.09 -1.67 1.80
C ALA A 14 -24.96 -1.02 2.62
N ARG A 15 -24.86 -1.38 3.91
CA ARG A 15 -23.77 -0.92 4.78
C ARG A 15 -22.41 -1.48 4.34
N TYR A 16 -22.36 -2.75 3.97
CA TYR A 16 -21.16 -3.42 3.47
C TYR A 16 -20.61 -2.75 2.23
N TRP A 17 -21.41 -2.63 1.18
CA TRP A 17 -20.96 -1.98 -0.07
C TRP A 17 -20.71 -0.49 0.10
N GLY A 18 -21.47 0.18 0.98
CA GLY A 18 -21.20 1.55 1.37
C GLY A 18 -19.83 1.72 2.05
N ALA A 19 -19.46 0.81 2.95
CA ALA A 19 -18.17 0.82 3.64
C ALA A 19 -17.01 0.53 2.68
N VAL A 20 -17.16 -0.47 1.80
CA VAL A 20 -16.18 -0.79 0.77
C VAL A 20 -15.95 0.40 -0.16
N GLY A 21 -17.03 0.99 -0.69
CA GLY A 21 -16.93 2.15 -1.58
C GLY A 21 -16.34 3.37 -0.91
N PHE A 22 -16.79 3.70 0.31
CA PHE A 22 -16.26 4.83 1.07
C PHE A 22 -14.76 4.67 1.36
N SER A 23 -14.35 3.51 1.87
CA SER A 23 -12.96 3.21 2.21
C SER A 23 -12.05 3.23 0.98
N ALA A 24 -12.51 2.69 -0.16
CA ALA A 24 -11.75 2.72 -1.41
C ALA A 24 -11.55 4.17 -1.91
N ILE A 25 -12.61 4.97 -1.95
CA ILE A 25 -12.53 6.39 -2.36
C ILE A 25 -11.63 7.16 -1.39
N PHE A 26 -11.81 6.95 -0.09
CA PHE A 26 -11.01 7.60 0.95
C PHE A 26 -9.53 7.27 0.79
N SER A 27 -9.18 5.98 0.64
CA SER A 27 -7.81 5.53 0.44
C SER A 27 -7.17 6.14 -0.82
N VAL A 28 -7.91 6.17 -1.94
CA VAL A 28 -7.42 6.80 -3.19
C VAL A 28 -7.17 8.30 -3.00
N LEU A 29 -8.08 9.02 -2.35
CA LEU A 29 -7.92 10.46 -2.12
C LEU A 29 -6.72 10.76 -1.20
N ILE A 30 -6.56 9.99 -0.12
CA ILE A 30 -5.43 10.16 0.79
C ILE A 30 -4.12 9.77 0.10
N GLY A 31 -4.10 8.68 -0.69
CA GLY A 31 -2.92 8.27 -1.44
C GLY A 31 -2.50 9.28 -2.51
N LEU A 32 -3.44 9.91 -3.21
CA LEU A 32 -3.14 11.01 -4.14
C LEU A 32 -2.59 12.25 -3.44
N LEU A 33 -3.13 12.58 -2.25
CA LEU A 33 -2.62 13.68 -1.44
C LEU A 33 -1.18 13.39 -0.97
N GLU A 34 -0.93 12.20 -0.46
CA GLU A 34 0.40 11.77 -0.02
C GLU A 34 1.40 11.77 -1.18
N LEU A 35 1.03 11.22 -2.33
CA LEU A 35 1.89 11.22 -3.53
C LEU A 35 2.31 12.63 -3.91
N LYS A 36 1.36 13.58 -3.88
CA LYS A 36 1.64 14.99 -4.19
C LYS A 36 2.60 15.62 -3.18
N LEU A 37 2.38 15.38 -1.89
CA LEU A 37 3.25 15.87 -0.82
C LEU A 37 4.66 15.26 -0.92
N SER A 38 4.77 13.97 -1.22
CA SER A 38 6.05 13.28 -1.43
C SER A 38 6.81 13.81 -2.65
N THR A 39 6.14 14.09 -3.78
CA THR A 39 6.82 14.67 -4.95
C THR A 39 7.38 16.07 -4.67
N ASP A 40 6.69 16.87 -3.87
CA ASP A 40 7.13 18.23 -3.53
C ASP A 40 8.29 18.21 -2.51
N MET A 41 8.34 17.19 -1.63
CA MET A 41 9.34 17.08 -0.57
C MET A 41 10.53 16.17 -0.91
N GLY A 42 10.44 15.38 -1.99
CA GLY A 42 11.53 14.52 -2.47
C GLY A 42 11.73 13.21 -1.69
N ASP A 43 10.87 12.91 -0.72
CA ASP A 43 10.95 11.72 0.13
C ASP A 43 9.73 10.81 -0.11
N TYR A 44 9.98 9.54 -0.47
CA TYR A 44 8.96 8.49 -0.48
C TYR A 44 8.88 7.87 0.92
N GLY A 45 7.77 8.14 1.61
CA GLY A 45 7.54 7.68 2.98
C GLY A 45 7.18 6.21 3.08
N TYR A 46 7.54 5.57 4.20
CA TYR A 46 7.06 4.24 4.58
C TYR A 46 5.55 4.25 4.85
N TRP A 47 4.97 5.43 5.09
CA TRP A 47 3.55 5.63 5.33
C TRP A 47 2.66 5.22 4.16
N LEU A 48 3.14 5.37 2.92
CA LEU A 48 2.40 4.99 1.71
C LEU A 48 2.14 3.47 1.65
N PHE A 49 3.00 2.67 2.30
CA PHE A 49 2.90 1.20 2.30
C PHE A 49 2.29 0.62 3.58
N LEU A 50 2.33 1.36 4.70
CA LEU A 50 1.82 0.89 5.99
C LEU A 50 0.60 1.70 6.47
N GLY A 51 0.71 3.02 6.39
CA GLY A 51 -0.30 3.97 6.85
C GLY A 51 -1.56 3.94 5.99
N LEU A 52 -1.43 4.03 4.67
CA LEU A 52 -2.58 3.96 3.74
C LEU A 52 -3.44 2.70 3.92
N PRO A 53 -2.88 1.47 3.87
CA PRO A 53 -3.69 0.28 4.09
C PRO A 53 -4.26 0.22 5.50
N PHE A 54 -3.51 0.63 6.53
CA PHE A 54 -4.03 0.73 7.89
C PHE A 54 -5.25 1.66 7.98
N LEU A 55 -5.16 2.86 7.41
CA LEU A 55 -6.25 3.84 7.37
C LEU A 55 -7.45 3.36 6.54
N GLN A 56 -7.18 2.61 5.48
CA GLN A 56 -8.21 1.99 4.67
C GLN A 56 -9.02 0.98 5.50
N GLY A 57 -8.35 0.01 6.14
CA GLY A 57 -9.04 -0.97 6.98
C GLY A 57 -9.77 -0.34 8.16
N LEU A 58 -9.16 0.67 8.78
CA LEU A 58 -9.75 1.46 9.85
C LEU A 58 -11.02 2.20 9.39
N SER A 59 -10.97 2.88 8.25
CA SER A 59 -12.11 3.63 7.70
C SER A 59 -13.25 2.72 7.24
N CYS A 60 -12.94 1.56 6.66
CA CYS A 60 -13.91 0.56 6.25
C CYS A 60 -14.72 0.07 7.46
N SER A 61 -14.01 -0.34 8.52
CA SER A 61 -14.62 -0.86 9.75
C SER A 61 -15.42 0.19 10.51
N PHE A 62 -14.95 1.43 10.58
CA PHE A 62 -15.74 2.52 11.19
C PHE A 62 -17.04 2.80 10.43
N TRP A 63 -16.98 2.88 9.10
CA TRP A 63 -18.17 3.11 8.29
C TRP A 63 -19.18 1.96 8.42
N LEU A 64 -18.68 0.72 8.43
CA LEU A 64 -19.51 -0.47 8.58
C LEU A 64 -20.25 -0.46 9.92
N GLU A 65 -19.61 -0.05 11.01
CA GLU A 65 -20.16 -0.03 12.37
C GLU A 65 -20.85 1.26 12.81
N ALA A 66 -20.80 2.33 12.01
CA ALA A 66 -21.41 3.62 12.31
C ALA A 66 -22.92 3.51 12.63
N LYS A 67 -23.62 2.57 11.99
CA LYS A 67 -25.07 2.35 12.15
C LYS A 67 -25.41 1.17 13.07
N GLY A 68 -24.45 0.67 13.86
CA GLY A 68 -24.66 -0.41 14.83
C GLY A 68 -23.63 -1.53 14.71
N PRO A 69 -23.60 -2.47 15.67
CA PRO A 69 -22.61 -3.55 15.71
C PRO A 69 -22.75 -4.48 14.50
N VAL A 70 -21.62 -5.06 14.10
CA VAL A 70 -21.51 -6.04 13.00
C VAL A 70 -20.52 -7.11 13.45
N SER A 71 -20.69 -8.35 12.99
CA SER A 71 -19.81 -9.47 13.34
C SER A 71 -18.38 -9.27 12.79
N PHE A 72 -17.38 -9.72 13.56
CA PHE A 72 -15.96 -9.58 13.21
C PHE A 72 -15.64 -10.14 11.81
N LEU A 73 -16.23 -11.28 11.45
CA LEU A 73 -16.00 -11.88 10.12
C LEU A 73 -16.41 -10.92 8.99
N LYS A 74 -17.47 -10.14 9.17
CA LYS A 74 -17.91 -9.17 8.16
C LYS A 74 -16.95 -8.01 8.04
N HIS A 75 -16.31 -7.57 9.13
CA HIS A 75 -15.22 -6.58 9.08
C HIS A 75 -14.07 -7.07 8.22
N VAL A 76 -13.60 -8.29 8.47
CA VAL A 76 -12.50 -8.89 7.73
C VAL A 76 -12.86 -9.03 6.25
N THR A 77 -14.06 -9.53 5.93
CA THR A 77 -14.47 -9.66 4.52
C THR A 77 -14.65 -8.32 3.81
N ALA A 78 -15.20 -7.30 4.49
CA ALA A 78 -15.37 -5.96 3.93
C ALA A 78 -14.02 -5.32 3.65
N ASP A 79 -13.10 -5.40 4.61
CA ASP A 79 -11.73 -4.90 4.48
C ASP A 79 -10.97 -5.59 3.34
N LEU A 80 -10.98 -6.93 3.31
CA LEU A 80 -10.36 -7.70 2.23
C LEU A 80 -10.97 -7.37 0.85
N THR A 81 -12.28 -7.13 0.79
CA THR A 81 -12.94 -6.73 -0.46
C THR A 81 -12.50 -5.32 -0.88
N ALA A 82 -12.44 -4.38 0.06
CA ALA A 82 -11.99 -3.01 -0.20
C ALA A 82 -10.54 -2.98 -0.69
N ILE A 83 -9.64 -3.67 0.01
CA ILE A 83 -8.21 -3.67 -0.34
C ILE A 83 -7.96 -4.37 -1.68
N THR A 84 -8.64 -5.49 -1.93
CA THR A 84 -8.50 -6.20 -3.20
C THR A 84 -9.04 -5.34 -4.34
N THR A 85 -10.10 -4.54 -4.11
CA THR A 85 -10.62 -3.61 -5.12
C THR A 85 -9.61 -2.53 -5.47
N VAL A 86 -9.00 -1.89 -4.46
CA VAL A 86 -7.99 -0.85 -4.66
C VAL A 86 -6.73 -1.42 -5.33
N VAL A 87 -6.22 -2.55 -4.83
CA VAL A 87 -5.04 -3.23 -5.39
C VAL A 87 -5.30 -3.68 -6.83
N SER A 88 -6.47 -4.24 -7.13
CA SER A 88 -6.82 -4.65 -8.49
C SER A 88 -6.91 -3.44 -9.43
N ALA A 89 -7.52 -2.34 -8.98
CA ALA A 89 -7.56 -1.11 -9.77
C ALA A 89 -6.13 -0.61 -10.06
N LEU A 90 -5.26 -0.55 -9.06
CA LEU A 90 -3.85 -0.20 -9.24
C LEU A 90 -3.15 -1.14 -10.22
N PHE A 91 -3.39 -2.45 -10.12
CA PHE A 91 -2.80 -3.44 -11.02
C PHE A 91 -3.19 -3.23 -12.50
N PHE A 92 -4.46 -2.89 -12.77
CA PHE A 92 -4.93 -2.66 -14.14
C PHE A 92 -4.51 -1.29 -14.72
N PHE A 93 -4.41 -0.26 -13.87
CA PHE A 93 -4.10 1.11 -14.31
C PHE A 93 -2.61 1.47 -14.24
N ALA A 94 -1.83 0.83 -13.35
CA ALA A 94 -0.40 1.05 -13.17
C ALA A 94 0.40 -0.18 -13.65
N ALA A 95 0.50 -0.34 -14.98
CA ALA A 95 1.16 -1.49 -15.61
C ALA A 95 2.65 -1.65 -15.25
N GLU A 96 3.31 -0.59 -14.76
CA GLU A 96 4.66 -0.62 -14.20
C GLU A 96 4.58 -0.76 -12.67
N GLY A 97 4.39 -1.99 -12.17
CA GLY A 97 4.29 -2.20 -10.72
C GLY A 97 3.73 -3.54 -10.26
N ALA A 98 3.37 -4.46 -11.17
CA ALA A 98 2.78 -5.76 -10.81
C ALA A 98 3.67 -6.59 -9.86
N CYS A 99 4.99 -6.67 -10.10
CA CYS A 99 5.90 -7.37 -9.19
C CYS A 99 6.00 -6.66 -7.84
N TYR A 100 6.09 -5.33 -7.84
CA TYR A 100 6.13 -4.52 -6.63
C TYR A 100 4.88 -4.71 -5.77
N LEU A 101 3.70 -4.60 -6.37
CA LEU A 101 2.41 -4.82 -5.73
C LEU A 101 2.31 -6.23 -5.16
N THR A 102 2.77 -7.25 -5.89
CA THR A 102 2.75 -8.64 -5.41
C THR A 102 3.64 -8.83 -4.18
N MET A 103 4.83 -8.22 -4.17
CA MET A 103 5.75 -8.28 -3.03
C MET A 103 5.25 -7.47 -1.83
N ALA A 104 4.62 -6.33 -2.08
CA ALA A 104 4.06 -5.48 -1.04
C ALA A 104 2.71 -5.99 -0.50
N TYR A 105 2.00 -6.82 -1.26
CA TYR A 105 0.64 -7.29 -0.94
C TYR A 105 0.48 -7.91 0.47
N PRO A 106 1.41 -8.76 0.97
CA PRO A 106 1.30 -9.31 2.31
C PRO A 106 1.37 -8.24 3.40
N LEU A 107 2.23 -7.24 3.21
CA LEU A 107 2.37 -6.08 4.11
C LEU A 107 1.11 -5.22 4.09
N ILE A 108 0.57 -4.97 2.89
CA ILE A 108 -0.66 -4.20 2.67
C ILE A 108 -1.85 -4.86 3.38
N ILE A 109 -2.05 -6.18 3.21
CA ILE A 109 -3.12 -6.90 3.92
C ILE A 109 -2.90 -6.84 5.43
N GLY A 110 -1.67 -7.11 5.90
CA GLY A 110 -1.36 -7.13 7.32
C GLY A 110 -1.67 -5.81 8.00
N ALA A 111 -1.25 -4.70 7.39
CA ALA A 111 -1.52 -3.36 7.91
C ALA A 111 -3.03 -3.03 7.92
N SER A 112 -3.75 -3.36 6.85
CA SER A 112 -5.20 -3.14 6.77
C SER A 112 -5.97 -3.94 7.82
N PHE A 113 -5.58 -5.20 8.01
CA PHE A 113 -6.18 -6.08 9.01
C PHE A 113 -6.01 -5.53 10.42
N ILE A 114 -4.81 -5.01 10.75
CA ILE A 114 -4.56 -4.37 12.05
C ILE A 114 -5.45 -3.13 12.22
N GLY A 115 -5.56 -2.28 11.20
CA GLY A 115 -6.43 -1.09 11.25
C GLY A 115 -7.91 -1.45 11.41
N SER A 116 -8.37 -2.46 10.67
CA SER A 116 -9.73 -2.99 10.73
C SER A 116 -10.06 -3.61 12.09
N GLY A 117 -9.14 -4.41 12.65
CA GLY A 117 -9.28 -5.01 13.98
C GLY A 117 -9.29 -3.97 15.10
N LEU A 118 -8.43 -2.94 15.01
CA LEU A 118 -8.41 -1.84 15.95
C LEU A 118 -9.73 -1.07 15.94
N ALA A 119 -10.26 -0.75 14.75
CA ALA A 119 -11.54 -0.08 14.63
C ALA A 119 -12.68 -0.90 15.24
N HIS A 120 -12.73 -2.20 14.97
CA HIS A 120 -13.72 -3.10 15.56
C HIS A 120 -13.64 -3.13 17.09
N TRP A 121 -12.42 -3.24 17.64
CA TRP A 121 -12.20 -3.25 19.08
C TRP A 121 -12.65 -1.93 19.73
N VAL A 122 -12.27 -0.78 19.16
CA VAL A 122 -12.67 0.55 19.65
C VAL A 122 -14.19 0.72 19.58
N MET A 123 -14.85 0.29 18.50
CA MET A 123 -16.30 0.39 18.35
C MET A 123 -17.07 -0.55 19.29
N GLY A 124 -16.46 -1.66 19.67
CA GLY A 124 -16.91 -2.54 20.75
C GLY A 124 -16.83 -1.89 22.13
N LEU A 125 -15.90 -0.96 22.37
CA LEU A 125 -15.83 -0.23 23.63
C LEU A 125 -16.83 0.95 23.68
N VAL A 126 -17.11 1.59 22.54
CA VAL A 126 -17.82 2.88 22.51
C VAL A 126 -19.25 2.79 21.95
N HIS A 127 -20.03 1.83 22.46
CA HIS A 127 -21.41 1.52 22.03
C HIS A 127 -22.33 2.74 21.81
N ARG A 128 -22.32 3.74 22.70
CA ARG A 128 -23.23 4.92 22.64
C ARG A 128 -22.70 6.09 21.81
N ARG A 129 -21.39 6.19 21.57
CA ARG A 129 -20.76 7.37 20.92
C ARG A 129 -19.98 7.02 19.65
N ARG A 130 -20.36 5.92 18.99
CA ARG A 130 -19.76 5.42 17.75
C ARG A 130 -19.52 6.52 16.70
N ASN A 131 -20.50 7.39 16.46
CA ASN A 131 -20.39 8.47 15.48
C ASN A 131 -19.35 9.53 15.87
N VAL A 132 -19.31 9.91 17.15
CA VAL A 132 -18.38 10.93 17.67
C VAL A 132 -16.95 10.38 17.62
N VAL A 133 -16.76 9.13 18.05
CA VAL A 133 -15.46 8.45 18.03
C VAL A 133 -14.95 8.25 16.61
N SER A 134 -15.82 7.85 15.68
CA SER A 134 -15.47 7.75 14.26
C SER A 134 -15.00 9.10 13.71
N ALA A 135 -15.75 10.18 13.96
CA ALA A 135 -15.39 11.52 13.51
C ALA A 135 -14.06 12.02 14.12
N SER A 136 -13.82 11.77 15.41
CA SER A 136 -12.58 12.14 16.08
C SER A 136 -11.37 11.38 15.53
N LEU A 137 -11.52 10.09 15.20
CA LEU A 137 -10.44 9.30 14.60
C LEU A 137 -10.13 9.71 13.16
N PHE A 138 -11.14 10.06 12.36
CA PHE A 138 -10.92 10.64 11.03
C PHE A 138 -10.21 12.00 11.10
N ALA A 139 -10.46 12.80 12.14
CA ALA A 139 -9.78 14.07 12.35
C ALA A 139 -8.28 13.92 12.68
N ILE A 140 -7.82 12.74 13.10
CA ILE A 140 -6.40 12.46 13.41
C ILE A 140 -5.61 12.12 12.12
N VAL A 141 -6.28 11.66 11.06
CA VAL A 141 -5.63 11.24 9.81
C VAL A 141 -4.72 12.31 9.18
N PRO A 142 -5.12 13.60 9.07
CA PRO A 142 -4.26 14.64 8.55
C PRO A 142 -2.99 14.83 9.38
N PHE A 143 -3.07 14.66 10.71
CA PHE A 143 -1.92 14.77 11.59
C PHE A 143 -0.95 13.60 11.43
N LEU A 144 -1.47 12.39 11.17
CA LEU A 144 -0.62 11.23 10.86
C LEU A 144 0.12 11.39 9.53
N LEU A 145 -0.55 11.96 8.51
CA LEU A 145 0.09 12.27 7.22
C LEU A 145 1.18 13.33 7.37
N LEU A 146 0.95 14.36 8.20
CA LEU A 146 1.94 15.40 8.49
C LEU A 146 3.11 14.88 9.34
N ALA A 147 2.91 13.87 10.18
CA ALA A 147 3.97 13.31 11.00
C ALA A 147 5.14 12.74 10.17
N ASP A 148 4.85 12.18 8.99
CA ASP A 148 5.90 11.65 8.11
C ASP A 148 6.76 12.80 7.54
N SER A 149 6.12 13.91 7.16
CA SER A 149 6.82 15.12 6.69
C SER A 149 7.73 15.76 7.75
N LEU A 150 7.44 15.55 9.04
CA LEU A 150 8.21 16.09 10.15
C LEU A 150 9.34 15.14 10.61
N THR A 151 9.23 13.86 10.29
CA THR A 151 10.25 12.84 10.65
C THR A 151 11.19 12.50 9.49
N GLY A 152 10.98 13.11 8.31
CA GLY A 152 11.79 12.99 7.11
C GLY A 152 13.28 13.30 7.35
N GLY A 153 14.05 12.24 7.65
CA GLY A 153 15.49 12.25 7.49
C GLY A 153 15.81 11.87 6.05
N LYS A 154 16.76 12.59 5.42
CA LYS A 154 17.22 12.27 4.06
C LYS A 154 17.49 10.76 3.94
N PRO A 155 16.89 10.06 2.96
CA PRO A 155 17.15 8.64 2.78
C PRO A 155 18.65 8.44 2.62
N SER A 156 19.21 7.67 3.56
CA SER A 156 20.62 7.27 3.51
C SER A 156 20.81 6.44 2.25
N VAL A 157 21.49 7.02 1.25
CA VAL A 157 21.88 6.27 0.05
C VAL A 157 22.93 5.26 0.48
N ARG A 158 22.47 4.05 0.77
CA ARG A 158 23.33 2.93 1.14
C ARG A 158 23.78 2.24 -0.13
N THR A 159 24.98 2.55 -0.58
CA THR A 159 25.57 1.88 -1.73
C THR A 159 25.95 0.45 -1.35
N HIS A 160 25.37 -0.52 -2.06
CA HIS A 160 25.74 -1.92 -1.94
C HIS A 160 26.55 -2.31 -3.19
N SER A 161 27.79 -2.76 -2.98
CA SER A 161 28.62 -3.32 -4.06
C SER A 161 28.63 -4.84 -3.94
N THR A 162 28.49 -5.52 -5.08
CA THR A 162 28.65 -6.98 -5.19
C THR A 162 29.61 -7.24 -6.33
N GLU A 163 30.54 -8.16 -6.13
CA GLU A 163 31.52 -8.56 -7.13
C GLU A 163 31.27 -10.00 -7.57
N MET A 164 31.49 -10.28 -8.86
CA MET A 164 31.45 -11.62 -9.43
C MET A 164 32.73 -11.86 -10.22
N VAL A 165 33.41 -12.98 -9.94
CA VAL A 165 34.60 -13.39 -10.70
C VAL A 165 34.16 -14.25 -11.89
N ILE A 166 34.51 -13.82 -13.09
CA ILE A 166 34.25 -14.56 -14.33
C ILE A 166 35.54 -15.27 -14.74
N ASN A 167 35.53 -16.60 -14.71
CA ASN A 167 36.66 -17.42 -15.17
C ASN A 167 36.69 -17.51 -16.71
N ALA A 168 37.19 -16.46 -17.37
CA ALA A 168 37.45 -16.47 -18.80
C ALA A 168 38.77 -15.77 -19.13
N THR A 169 39.37 -16.17 -20.26
CA THR A 169 40.60 -15.54 -20.76
C THR A 169 40.31 -14.17 -21.37
N PRO A 170 41.28 -13.22 -21.40
CA PRO A 170 41.06 -11.89 -21.97
C PRO A 170 40.53 -11.93 -23.41
N LYS A 171 41.02 -12.86 -24.23
CA LYS A 171 40.58 -13.04 -25.62
C LYS A 171 39.11 -13.44 -25.75
N GLN A 172 38.54 -14.11 -24.74
CA GLN A 172 37.14 -14.51 -24.72
C GLN A 172 36.22 -13.36 -24.30
N ILE A 173 36.64 -12.50 -23.36
CA ILE A 173 35.79 -11.44 -22.80
C ILE A 173 35.83 -10.14 -23.62
N TRP A 174 36.97 -9.82 -24.25
CA TRP A 174 37.18 -8.52 -24.91
C TRP A 174 36.09 -8.12 -25.93
N PRO A 175 35.56 -9.03 -26.77
CA PRO A 175 34.49 -8.68 -27.72
C PRO A 175 33.17 -8.28 -27.04
N TYR A 176 32.90 -8.78 -25.83
CA TYR A 176 31.67 -8.48 -25.10
C TYR A 176 31.75 -7.14 -24.35
N LEU A 177 32.96 -6.69 -24.00
CA LEU A 177 33.17 -5.41 -23.32
C LEU A 177 32.99 -4.21 -24.28
N SER A 178 33.30 -4.38 -25.57
CA SER A 178 33.14 -3.33 -26.59
C SER A 178 31.69 -2.96 -26.92
N GLU A 179 30.70 -3.72 -26.45
CA GLU A 179 29.27 -3.48 -26.67
C GLU A 179 28.53 -2.95 -25.42
N LEU A 180 29.25 -2.70 -24.32
CA LEU A 180 28.67 -2.36 -23.01
C LEU A 180 27.91 -1.02 -22.97
N ASP A 181 28.15 -0.10 -23.90
CA ASP A 181 27.48 1.21 -23.90
C ASP A 181 25.96 1.10 -24.12
N THR A 182 25.47 -0.04 -24.61
CA THR A 182 24.04 -0.26 -24.89
C THR A 182 23.41 -1.28 -23.95
N VAL A 183 22.84 -0.81 -22.84
CA VAL A 183 21.90 -1.64 -22.07
C VAL A 183 20.59 -1.74 -22.85
N ARG A 184 20.25 -2.92 -23.36
CA ARG A 184 19.01 -3.15 -24.10
C ARG A 184 17.83 -3.34 -23.13
N HIS A 185 17.01 -2.31 -22.95
CA HIS A 185 15.89 -2.28 -21.99
C HIS A 185 14.60 -2.98 -22.50
N GLY A 186 14.71 -3.96 -23.39
CA GLY A 186 13.55 -4.52 -24.11
C GLY A 186 12.79 -5.65 -23.40
N HIS A 187 13.31 -6.20 -22.30
CA HIS A 187 12.72 -7.39 -21.68
C HIS A 187 11.48 -7.03 -20.85
N LEU A 188 10.42 -7.83 -20.99
CA LEU A 188 9.15 -7.67 -20.25
C LEU A 188 9.35 -7.61 -18.72
N ILE A 189 10.39 -8.29 -18.21
CA ILE A 189 10.73 -8.33 -16.79
C ILE A 189 11.19 -6.95 -16.28
N PHE A 190 11.91 -6.17 -17.09
CA PHE A 190 12.33 -4.81 -16.72
C PHE A 190 11.13 -3.85 -16.70
N ARG A 191 10.19 -4.04 -17.63
CA ARG A 191 8.90 -3.31 -17.63
C ARG A 191 7.99 -3.69 -16.46
N ALA A 192 8.18 -4.89 -15.89
CA ALA A 192 7.41 -5.35 -14.72
C ALA A 192 7.89 -4.75 -13.39
N GLY A 193 8.94 -3.91 -13.40
CA GLY A 193 9.46 -3.20 -12.22
C GLY A 193 10.61 -3.93 -11.50
N VAL A 194 11.25 -4.91 -12.13
CA VAL A 194 12.45 -5.54 -11.58
C VAL A 194 13.64 -4.59 -11.75
N ALA A 195 14.43 -4.44 -10.69
CA ALA A 195 15.65 -3.65 -10.70
C ALA A 195 16.58 -4.14 -11.81
N HIS A 196 17.07 -3.20 -12.62
CA HIS A 196 17.93 -3.48 -13.77
C HIS A 196 19.02 -2.42 -13.89
N PRO A 197 20.16 -2.75 -14.52
CA PRO A 197 21.28 -1.83 -14.62
C PRO A 197 20.90 -0.61 -15.48
N LEU A 198 21.10 0.59 -14.93
CA LEU A 198 20.78 1.84 -15.61
C LEU A 198 21.97 2.43 -16.37
N LYS A 199 23.18 2.17 -15.87
CA LYS A 199 24.45 2.64 -16.46
C LYS A 199 25.54 1.62 -16.20
N ILE A 200 26.46 1.51 -17.14
CA ILE A 200 27.71 0.78 -17.00
C ILE A 200 28.82 1.81 -16.96
N HIS A 201 29.70 1.70 -15.97
CA HIS A 201 30.89 2.53 -15.85
C HIS A 201 32.11 1.64 -15.76
N THR A 202 33.05 1.84 -16.67
CA THR A 202 34.38 1.24 -16.58
C THR A 202 35.21 2.11 -15.66
N LEU A 203 35.78 1.53 -14.60
CA LEU A 203 36.80 2.23 -13.82
C LEU A 203 38.10 2.14 -14.63
N GLU A 204 38.54 3.26 -15.21
CA GLU A 204 39.90 3.37 -15.71
C GLU A 204 40.85 3.24 -14.51
N ALA A 205 41.77 2.29 -14.59
CA ALA A 205 42.79 2.01 -13.58
C ALA A 205 44.04 2.85 -13.82
#